data_AF-U5VTE6-F1
#
_entry.id   AF-U5VTE6-F1
#
_cell.length_a   1.000
_cell.length_b   1.000
_cell.length_c   1.000
_cell.angle_alpha   90.00
_cell.angle_beta   90.00
_cell.angle_gamma   90.00
#
_symmetry.space_group_name_H-M   'P 1'
#
loop_
_entity.id
_entity.type
_entity.pdbx_description
1 polymer ?
#
loop_
_entity_poly.entity_id
_entity_poly.type
_entity_poly.pdbx_seq_one_letter_code
_entity_poly.pdbx_strand_id
1 'polypeptide(L)'
;MTAKDVVLSAAGQLFGDKDPSAVDRWVGPAYVQHSSLAADGPEGLRQLVQNLPAGFRYDLHRVIADGDLVALHGTYHGFGPDPLVAFDIFRVADGKLAEHWDALTPQVDKTVSGRSQTDGATEVTDLDATDANRDLVVGFVETVLKGGKVDTITDYLSAEKYWQHNTGIGDNLDGLGAALGALAEQGVSMVYDTVHKVVAEGDFVLTVSEGRFGVTPTAFYDLFRVENGKIVEHWDITPEIKGDLPHSNGLF
;
A
#
# COMPACT_ATOMS: atom_id res chain seq x y z
N MET A 1 9.53 11.62 -19.89
CA MET A 1 9.56 10.49 -18.95
C MET A 1 8.28 10.59 -18.14
N THR A 2 7.50 9.51 -18.06
CA THR A 2 6.29 9.50 -17.23
C THR A 2 6.66 9.45 -15.75
N ALA A 3 5.72 9.74 -14.83
CA ALA A 3 5.96 9.57 -13.40
C ALA A 3 6.36 8.13 -13.07
N LYS A 4 5.67 7.15 -13.69
CA LYS A 4 5.99 5.72 -13.60
C LYS A 4 7.43 5.42 -14.02
N ASP A 5 7.88 5.95 -15.16
CA ASP A 5 9.27 5.76 -15.63
C ASP A 5 10.31 6.36 -14.66
N VAL A 6 10.03 7.54 -14.09
CA VAL A 6 10.91 8.19 -13.10
C VAL A 6 11.05 7.30 -11.87
N VAL A 7 9.92 6.83 -11.32
CA VAL A 7 9.90 6.03 -10.09
C VAL A 7 10.58 4.68 -10.30
N LEU A 8 10.29 3.98 -11.40
CA LEU A 8 10.95 2.71 -11.72
C LEU A 8 12.46 2.86 -11.95
N SER A 9 12.88 3.94 -12.62
CA SER A 9 14.31 4.22 -12.83
C SER A 9 15.02 4.55 -11.51
N ALA A 10 14.36 5.34 -10.64
CA ALA A 10 14.87 5.69 -9.33
C ALA A 10 14.98 4.46 -8.42
N ALA A 11 13.91 3.68 -8.29
CA ALA A 11 13.89 2.48 -7.46
C ALA A 11 14.90 1.43 -7.94
N GLY A 12 15.00 1.22 -9.25
CA GLY A 12 15.99 0.33 -9.86
C GLY A 12 17.43 0.70 -9.50
N GLN A 13 17.78 1.98 -9.57
CA GLN A 13 19.14 2.43 -9.25
C GLN A 13 19.41 2.51 -7.73
N LEU A 14 18.44 3.00 -6.94
CA LEU A 14 18.60 3.17 -5.49
C LEU A 14 18.61 1.83 -4.75
N PHE A 15 17.71 0.91 -5.10
CA PHE A 15 17.51 -0.33 -4.36
C PHE A 15 17.92 -1.59 -5.14
N GLY A 16 17.85 -1.57 -6.47
CA GLY A 16 18.37 -2.66 -7.31
C GLY A 16 19.89 -2.62 -7.43
N ASP A 17 20.42 -1.52 -7.98
CA ASP A 17 21.87 -1.32 -8.16
C ASP A 17 22.58 -0.88 -6.86
N LYS A 18 21.80 -0.48 -5.84
CA LYS A 18 22.29 0.01 -4.54
C LYS A 18 23.22 1.23 -4.72
N ASP A 19 22.91 2.10 -5.68
CA ASP A 19 23.72 3.27 -6.02
C ASP A 19 23.27 4.52 -5.25
N PRO A 20 23.99 4.97 -4.22
CA PRO A 20 23.63 6.17 -3.47
C PRO A 20 23.81 7.45 -4.27
N SER A 21 24.54 7.46 -5.40
CA SER A 21 24.64 8.62 -6.29
C SER A 21 23.37 8.83 -7.13
N ALA A 22 22.49 7.83 -7.19
CA ALA A 22 21.20 7.93 -7.88
C ALA A 22 20.30 9.03 -7.28
N VAL A 23 20.50 9.37 -6.01
CA VAL A 23 19.82 10.49 -5.34
C VAL A 23 19.99 11.81 -6.11
N ASP A 24 21.19 12.10 -6.63
CA ASP A 24 21.48 13.35 -7.34
C ASP A 24 20.67 13.47 -8.65
N ARG A 25 20.43 12.32 -9.28
CA ARG A 25 19.68 12.22 -10.55
C ARG A 25 18.18 12.29 -10.30
N TRP A 26 17.69 11.52 -9.34
CA TRP A 26 16.27 11.19 -9.26
C TRP A 26 15.51 11.89 -8.14
N VAL A 27 16.18 12.47 -7.14
CA VAL A 27 15.50 13.01 -5.96
C VAL A 27 15.52 14.54 -6.00
N GLY A 28 14.37 15.15 -5.71
CA GLY A 28 14.20 16.60 -5.66
C GLY A 28 14.87 17.20 -4.41
N PRO A 29 15.41 18.43 -4.46
CA PRO A 29 16.10 19.03 -3.32
C PRO A 29 15.19 19.28 -2.11
N ALA A 30 13.86 19.34 -2.33
CA ALA A 30 12.83 19.48 -1.30
C ALA A 30 12.05 18.18 -1.10
N TYR A 31 12.68 17.01 -1.31
CA TYR A 31 12.07 15.71 -1.11
C TYR A 31 11.60 15.56 0.33
N VAL A 32 10.34 15.15 0.50
CA VAL A 32 9.70 14.92 1.80
C VAL A 32 9.52 13.42 2.02
N GLN A 33 9.95 12.93 3.19
CA GLN A 33 9.84 11.53 3.60
C GLN A 33 8.77 11.36 4.68
N HIS A 34 7.96 10.31 4.56
CA HIS A 34 6.97 9.88 5.56
C HIS A 34 7.25 8.48 6.14
N SER A 35 8.25 7.76 5.61
CA SER A 35 8.64 6.43 6.04
C SER A 35 9.17 6.38 7.47
N SER A 36 8.69 5.41 8.23
CA SER A 36 9.21 5.10 9.56
C SER A 36 10.67 4.59 9.56
N LEU A 37 11.23 4.26 8.40
CA LEU A 37 12.57 3.68 8.25
C LEU A 37 13.64 4.67 7.76
N ALA A 38 13.25 5.86 7.31
CA ALA A 38 14.16 6.77 6.61
C ALA A 38 14.09 8.18 7.15
N ALA A 39 15.26 8.80 7.38
CA ALA A 39 15.33 10.22 7.69
C ALA A 39 14.85 11.08 6.51
N ASP A 40 14.44 12.31 6.81
CA ASP A 40 13.93 13.22 5.79
C ASP A 40 15.00 13.70 4.80
N GLY A 41 14.52 14.13 3.63
CA GLY A 41 15.31 14.79 2.60
C GLY A 41 16.20 13.85 1.77
N PRO A 42 16.82 14.38 0.70
CA PRO A 42 17.67 13.60 -0.19
C PRO A 42 18.84 12.92 0.52
N GLU A 43 19.40 13.58 1.53
CA GLU A 43 20.54 13.05 2.27
C GLU A 43 20.14 11.89 3.19
N GLY A 44 18.95 11.93 3.79
CA GLY A 44 18.40 10.81 4.55
C GLY A 44 18.24 9.56 3.69
N LEU A 45 17.68 9.71 2.48
CA LEU A 45 17.58 8.63 1.51
C LEU A 45 18.96 8.14 1.03
N ARG A 46 19.92 9.03 0.80
CA ARG A 46 21.29 8.65 0.43
C ARG A 46 21.93 7.78 1.50
N GLN A 47 21.80 8.16 2.77
CA GLN A 47 22.34 7.41 3.89
C GLN A 47 21.67 6.05 4.05
N LEU A 48 20.35 5.96 3.83
CA LEU A 48 19.65 4.68 3.80
C LEU A 48 20.28 3.75 2.74
N VAL A 49 20.46 4.23 1.51
CA VAL A 49 21.04 3.43 0.42
C VAL A 49 22.48 3.00 0.71
N GLN A 50 23.31 3.90 1.27
CA GLN A 50 24.69 3.59 1.66
C GLN A 50 24.79 2.51 2.73
N ASN A 51 23.80 2.42 3.61
CA ASN A 51 23.77 1.49 4.73
C ASN A 51 23.01 0.19 4.45
N LEU A 52 22.54 -0.02 3.21
CA LEU A 52 21.90 -1.27 2.84
C LEU A 52 22.85 -2.46 3.05
N PRO A 53 22.40 -3.53 3.72
CA PRO A 53 23.26 -4.68 3.97
C PRO A 53 23.61 -5.40 2.66
N ALA A 54 24.71 -6.16 2.69
CA ALA A 54 25.17 -6.92 1.51
C ALA A 54 24.08 -7.85 0.93
N GLY A 55 23.29 -8.49 1.81
CA GLY A 55 22.18 -9.37 1.44
C GLY A 55 20.87 -8.67 1.06
N PHE A 56 20.85 -7.33 1.03
CA PHE A 56 19.65 -6.58 0.66
C PHE A 56 19.18 -6.94 -0.75
N ARG A 57 17.86 -7.06 -0.92
CA ARG A 57 17.19 -7.25 -2.21
C ARG A 57 15.81 -6.65 -2.15
N TYR A 58 15.38 -6.03 -3.25
CA TYR A 58 14.03 -5.54 -3.44
C TYR A 58 13.36 -6.30 -4.59
N ASP A 59 12.19 -6.88 -4.32
CA ASP A 59 11.36 -7.53 -5.32
C ASP A 59 10.14 -6.66 -5.58
N LEU A 60 10.02 -6.12 -6.79
CA LEU A 60 8.82 -5.38 -7.21
C LEU A 60 7.79 -6.36 -7.76
N HIS A 61 6.55 -6.30 -7.23
CA HIS A 61 5.44 -7.16 -7.65
C HIS A 61 4.42 -6.42 -8.52
N ARG A 62 4.08 -5.17 -8.14
CA ARG A 62 3.12 -4.34 -8.88
C ARG A 62 3.54 -2.89 -8.90
N VAL A 63 3.13 -2.19 -9.94
CA VAL A 63 3.27 -0.73 -10.08
C VAL A 63 2.00 -0.16 -10.68
N ILE A 64 1.43 0.84 -10.02
CA ILE A 64 0.32 1.64 -10.55
C ILE A 64 0.66 3.13 -10.51
N ALA A 65 0.16 3.91 -11.47
CA ALA A 65 0.40 5.33 -11.56
C ALA A 65 -0.89 6.12 -11.82
N ASP A 66 -1.02 7.23 -11.12
CA ASP A 66 -2.18 8.09 -11.09
C ASP A 66 -1.72 9.56 -11.11
N GLY A 67 -1.68 10.14 -12.31
CA GLY A 67 -1.10 11.46 -12.51
C GLY A 67 0.38 11.52 -12.10
N ASP A 68 0.69 12.26 -11.05
CA ASP A 68 2.03 12.42 -10.50
C ASP A 68 2.35 11.47 -9.33
N LEU A 69 1.36 10.67 -8.88
CA LEU A 69 1.54 9.64 -7.87
C LEU A 69 1.85 8.29 -8.53
N VAL A 70 2.77 7.53 -7.94
CA VAL A 70 3.07 6.15 -8.35
C VAL A 70 3.13 5.30 -7.10
N ALA A 71 2.34 4.22 -7.05
CA ALA A 71 2.41 3.24 -5.99
C ALA A 71 3.14 1.98 -6.46
N LEU A 72 4.04 1.47 -5.62
CA LEU A 72 4.74 0.20 -5.78
C LEU A 72 4.24 -0.77 -4.72
N HIS A 73 4.09 -2.03 -5.08
CA HIS A 73 3.90 -3.13 -4.13
C HIS A 73 5.12 -4.04 -4.25
N GLY A 74 5.89 -4.16 -3.16
CA GLY A 74 7.15 -4.89 -3.19
C GLY A 74 7.46 -5.67 -1.92
N THR A 75 8.56 -6.43 -1.97
CA THR A 75 9.14 -7.10 -0.81
C THR A 75 10.58 -6.67 -0.62
N TYR A 76 10.90 -6.17 0.56
CA TYR A 76 12.24 -5.83 1.00
C TYR A 76 12.86 -6.99 1.79
N HIS A 77 14.04 -7.42 1.39
CA HIS A 77 14.83 -8.44 2.08
C HIS A 77 16.02 -7.78 2.76
N GLY A 78 16.33 -8.20 3.99
CA GLY A 78 17.55 -7.79 4.70
C GLY A 78 17.42 -6.57 5.62
N PHE A 79 16.25 -5.93 5.73
CA PHE A 79 16.01 -4.91 6.78
C PHE A 79 15.76 -5.49 8.17
N GLY A 80 15.43 -6.78 8.24
CA GLY A 80 15.15 -7.49 9.48
C GLY A 80 15.34 -9.00 9.31
N PRO A 81 14.99 -9.80 10.33
CA PRO A 81 15.04 -11.26 10.24
C PRO A 81 14.08 -11.80 9.19
N ASP A 82 12.91 -11.17 9.06
CA ASP A 82 11.87 -11.52 8.10
C ASP A 82 11.83 -10.48 6.98
N PRO A 83 11.52 -10.87 5.73
CA PRO A 83 11.23 -9.91 4.66
C PRO A 83 10.05 -9.01 5.04
N LEU A 84 10.06 -7.78 4.52
CA LEU A 84 8.99 -6.82 4.73
C LEU A 84 8.20 -6.68 3.42
N VAL A 85 6.90 -6.90 3.46
CA VAL A 85 6.00 -6.58 2.35
C VAL A 85 5.58 -5.13 2.51
N ALA A 86 5.62 -4.36 1.43
CA ALA A 86 5.45 -2.92 1.46
C ALA A 86 4.59 -2.39 0.31
N PHE A 87 3.85 -1.32 0.61
CA PHE A 87 3.35 -0.38 -0.38
C PHE A 87 4.14 0.91 -0.23
N ASP A 88 4.76 1.35 -1.32
CA ASP A 88 5.47 2.63 -1.41
C ASP A 88 4.70 3.54 -2.35
N ILE A 89 4.45 4.80 -1.97
CA ILE A 89 3.82 5.81 -2.83
C ILE A 89 4.82 6.95 -3.02
N PHE A 90 5.11 7.29 -4.26
CA PHE A 90 5.95 8.42 -4.62
C PHE A 90 5.16 9.48 -5.36
N ARG A 91 5.33 10.75 -4.98
CA ARG A 91 4.94 11.88 -5.82
C ARG A 91 6.12 12.33 -6.66
N VAL A 92 5.88 12.59 -7.94
CA VAL A 92 6.88 13.07 -8.89
C VAL A 92 6.64 14.54 -9.24
N ALA A 93 7.67 15.37 -9.09
CA ALA A 93 7.64 16.76 -9.58
C ALA A 93 8.93 17.06 -10.33
N ASP A 94 8.83 17.80 -11.43
CA ASP A 94 9.98 18.19 -12.26
C ASP A 94 10.89 17.02 -12.68
N GLY A 95 10.27 15.86 -12.94
CA GLY A 95 10.98 14.63 -13.33
C GLY A 95 11.79 13.98 -12.20
N LYS A 96 11.51 14.32 -10.94
CA LYS A 96 12.19 13.81 -9.74
C LYS A 96 11.20 13.36 -8.67
N LEU A 97 11.63 12.44 -7.81
CA LEU A 97 10.94 12.07 -6.58
C LEU A 97 10.86 13.31 -5.69
N ALA A 98 9.63 13.75 -5.41
CA ALA A 98 9.35 14.94 -4.61
C ALA A 98 8.84 14.58 -3.21
N GLU A 99 8.23 13.41 -3.05
CA GLU A 99 7.64 12.99 -1.77
C GLU A 99 7.46 11.48 -1.75
N HIS A 100 7.51 10.87 -0.57
CA HIS A 100 7.38 9.44 -0.40
C HIS A 100 6.63 9.07 0.88
N TRP A 101 5.73 8.10 0.75
CA TRP A 101 5.03 7.44 1.86
C TRP A 101 5.20 5.94 1.72
N ASP A 102 5.25 5.24 2.84
CA ASP A 102 5.18 3.79 2.83
C ASP A 102 4.31 3.23 3.96
N ALA A 103 3.91 1.99 3.77
CA ALA A 103 3.49 1.10 4.83
C ALA A 103 4.16 -0.25 4.60
N LEU A 104 4.64 -0.87 5.67
CA LEU A 104 5.31 -2.15 5.60
C LEU A 104 5.00 -3.03 6.82
N THR A 105 4.90 -4.33 6.58
CA THR A 105 4.72 -5.35 7.62
C THR A 105 5.62 -6.56 7.35
N PRO A 106 6.03 -7.32 8.39
CA PRO A 106 6.69 -8.60 8.18
C PRO A 106 5.85 -9.53 7.31
N GLN A 107 6.52 -10.20 6.38
CA GLN A 107 5.91 -11.24 5.56
C GLN A 107 5.44 -12.40 6.45
N VAL A 108 4.23 -12.90 6.19
CA VAL A 108 3.65 -14.04 6.91
C VAL A 108 3.70 -15.30 6.04
N ASP A 109 4.15 -16.41 6.63
CA ASP A 109 4.29 -17.70 5.93
C ASP A 109 2.94 -18.35 5.57
N LYS A 110 1.91 -18.15 6.41
CA LYS A 110 0.59 -18.76 6.26
C LYS A 110 -0.51 -17.76 6.56
N THR A 111 -1.31 -17.47 5.55
CA THR A 111 -2.51 -16.64 5.65
C THR A 111 -3.76 -17.51 5.80
N VAL A 112 -4.86 -16.90 6.21
CA VAL A 112 -6.16 -17.59 6.35
C VAL A 112 -6.71 -18.06 4.99
N SER A 113 -6.52 -17.27 3.93
CA SER A 113 -6.94 -17.62 2.56
C SER A 113 -6.00 -18.61 1.86
N GLY A 114 -4.76 -18.76 2.35
CA GLY A 114 -3.70 -19.52 1.70
C GLY A 114 -2.97 -18.79 0.57
N ARG A 115 -3.38 -17.55 0.23
CA ARG A 115 -2.65 -16.66 -0.70
C ARG A 115 -1.62 -15.81 0.04
N SER A 116 -0.50 -15.51 -0.60
CA SER A 116 0.50 -14.65 0.01
C SER A 116 0.04 -13.18 0.00
N GLN A 117 0.73 -12.33 0.75
CA GLN A 117 0.52 -10.88 0.69
C GLN A 117 0.90 -10.27 -0.68
N THR A 118 1.50 -11.02 -1.60
CA THR A 118 2.08 -10.49 -2.85
C THR A 118 1.68 -11.23 -4.12
N ASP A 119 1.15 -12.45 -4.05
CA ASP A 119 0.66 -13.19 -5.22
C ASP A 119 -0.66 -12.58 -5.76
N GLY A 120 -1.23 -13.18 -6.82
CA GLY A 120 -2.42 -12.68 -7.52
C GLY A 120 -2.10 -11.86 -8.77
N ALA A 121 -3.09 -11.13 -9.30
CA ALA A 121 -2.97 -10.40 -10.57
C ALA A 121 -1.97 -9.23 -10.46
N THR A 122 -1.13 -9.03 -11.48
CA THR A 122 -0.12 -7.93 -11.50
C THR A 122 -0.21 -7.04 -12.73
N GLU A 123 -0.90 -7.47 -13.78
CA GLU A 123 -1.11 -6.70 -15.00
C GLU A 123 -2.29 -5.76 -14.82
N VAL A 124 -2.07 -4.46 -15.09
CA VAL A 124 -3.14 -3.46 -15.08
C VAL A 124 -3.97 -3.60 -16.34
N THR A 125 -5.28 -3.77 -16.16
CA THR A 125 -6.27 -3.85 -17.23
C THR A 125 -7.36 -2.79 -17.02
N ASP A 126 -8.38 -2.72 -17.87
CA ASP A 126 -9.54 -1.84 -17.67
C ASP A 126 -9.20 -0.33 -17.53
N LEU A 127 -8.18 0.13 -18.25
CA LEU A 127 -7.67 1.51 -18.19
C LEU A 127 -8.75 2.58 -18.44
N ASP A 128 -9.70 2.30 -19.34
CA ASP A 128 -10.79 3.22 -19.67
C ASP A 128 -11.81 3.37 -18.52
N ALA A 129 -11.81 2.47 -17.54
CA ALA A 129 -12.69 2.50 -16.38
C ALA A 129 -12.01 2.97 -15.09
N THR A 130 -10.76 3.47 -15.15
CA THR A 130 -9.97 3.90 -13.98
C THR A 130 -10.79 4.76 -13.00
N ASP A 131 -11.48 5.79 -13.50
CA ASP A 131 -12.26 6.70 -12.65
C ASP A 131 -13.50 6.01 -12.05
N ALA A 132 -14.17 5.14 -12.82
CA ALA A 132 -15.31 4.37 -12.31
C ALA A 132 -14.88 3.36 -11.23
N ASN A 133 -13.74 2.70 -11.43
CA ASN A 133 -13.16 1.76 -10.47
C ASN A 133 -12.70 2.49 -9.20
N ARG A 134 -12.11 3.68 -9.33
CA ARG A 134 -11.81 4.58 -8.22
C ARG A 134 -13.06 4.91 -7.41
N ASP A 135 -14.11 5.40 -8.07
CA ASP A 135 -15.36 5.79 -7.40
C ASP A 135 -16.01 4.61 -6.68
N LEU A 136 -15.98 3.41 -7.28
CA LEU A 136 -16.47 2.18 -6.65
C LEU A 136 -15.72 1.88 -5.35
N VAL A 137 -14.38 1.90 -5.38
CA VAL A 137 -13.55 1.56 -4.22
C VAL A 137 -13.62 2.64 -3.14
N VAL A 138 -13.58 3.92 -3.50
CA VAL A 138 -13.77 5.02 -2.54
C VAL A 138 -15.16 4.95 -1.90
N GLY A 139 -16.20 4.67 -2.71
CA GLY A 139 -17.55 4.45 -2.21
C GLY A 139 -17.63 3.31 -1.20
N PHE A 140 -16.91 2.20 -1.46
CA PHE A 140 -16.81 1.07 -0.53
C PHE A 140 -16.15 1.47 0.79
N VAL A 141 -14.98 2.12 0.73
CA VAL A 141 -14.24 2.55 1.93
C VAL A 141 -15.07 3.52 2.77
N GLU A 142 -15.65 4.55 2.16
CA GLU A 142 -16.43 5.57 2.88
C GLU A 142 -17.77 5.02 3.41
N THR A 143 -18.48 4.21 2.61
CA THR A 143 -19.83 3.74 2.98
C THR A 143 -19.80 2.55 3.93
N VAL A 144 -18.93 1.58 3.67
CA VAL A 144 -18.90 0.31 4.39
C VAL A 144 -17.84 0.31 5.47
N LEU A 145 -16.56 0.55 5.14
CA LEU A 145 -15.46 0.44 6.11
C LEU A 145 -15.52 1.55 7.17
N LYS A 146 -15.75 2.79 6.75
CA LYS A 146 -15.90 3.95 7.63
C LYS A 146 -17.35 4.15 8.10
N GLY A 147 -18.32 4.07 7.18
CA GLY A 147 -19.73 4.31 7.48
C GLY A 147 -20.45 3.17 8.19
N GLY A 148 -19.86 1.97 8.24
CA GLY A 148 -20.42 0.79 8.92
C GLY A 148 -21.68 0.20 8.26
N LYS A 149 -22.01 0.60 7.02
CA LYS A 149 -23.20 0.10 6.30
C LYS A 149 -22.96 -1.26 5.65
N VAL A 150 -22.71 -2.26 6.48
CA VAL A 150 -22.38 -3.63 6.06
C VAL A 150 -23.49 -4.30 5.22
N ASP A 151 -24.73 -3.84 5.34
CA ASP A 151 -25.87 -4.28 4.53
C ASP A 151 -25.74 -3.89 3.05
N THR A 152 -24.86 -2.93 2.72
CA THR A 152 -24.57 -2.48 1.34
C THR A 152 -23.33 -3.13 0.73
N ILE A 153 -22.70 -4.10 1.42
CA ILE A 153 -21.40 -4.65 1.00
C ILE A 153 -21.42 -5.26 -0.42
N THR A 154 -22.52 -5.89 -0.80
CA THR A 154 -22.69 -6.51 -2.12
C THR A 154 -22.95 -5.51 -3.24
N ASP A 155 -23.18 -4.23 -2.93
CA ASP A 155 -23.19 -3.16 -3.92
C ASP A 155 -21.77 -2.92 -4.46
N TYR A 156 -20.75 -3.25 -3.67
CA TYR A 156 -19.35 -3.03 -3.98
C TYR A 156 -18.58 -4.32 -4.29
N LEU A 157 -18.65 -5.31 -3.40
CA LEU A 157 -17.90 -6.55 -3.51
C LEU A 157 -18.67 -7.58 -4.35
N SER A 158 -17.92 -8.39 -5.10
CA SER A 158 -18.48 -9.54 -5.79
C SER A 158 -18.91 -10.61 -4.78
N ALA A 159 -20.16 -11.05 -4.90
CA ALA A 159 -20.70 -12.16 -4.11
C ALA A 159 -20.19 -13.54 -4.61
N GLU A 160 -19.63 -13.60 -5.82
CA GLU A 160 -19.18 -14.85 -6.44
C GLU A 160 -17.68 -15.12 -6.21
N LYS A 161 -16.88 -14.05 -6.17
CA LYS A 161 -15.41 -14.13 -6.09
C LYS A 161 -14.88 -12.90 -5.38
N TYR A 162 -14.31 -13.09 -4.19
CA TYR A 162 -13.53 -12.06 -3.52
C TYR A 162 -12.31 -12.71 -2.87
N TRP A 163 -11.16 -12.59 -3.51
CA TRP A 163 -9.91 -13.21 -3.04
C TRP A 163 -9.19 -12.30 -2.04
N GLN A 164 -8.71 -12.90 -0.95
CA GLN A 164 -8.01 -12.19 0.10
C GLN A 164 -6.53 -12.54 0.12
N HIS A 165 -5.70 -11.51 0.23
CA HIS A 165 -4.26 -11.59 0.49
C HIS A 165 -3.92 -11.04 1.88
N ASN A 166 -4.90 -10.44 2.56
CA ASN A 166 -4.81 -10.11 3.97
C ASN A 166 -4.45 -11.37 4.78
N THR A 167 -3.61 -11.18 5.79
CA THR A 167 -3.03 -12.29 6.57
C THR A 167 -4.04 -13.01 7.47
N GLY A 168 -5.08 -12.31 7.94
CA GLY A 168 -6.09 -12.76 8.90
C GLY A 168 -7.50 -12.95 8.34
N ILE A 169 -7.77 -12.63 7.06
CA ILE A 169 -9.10 -12.70 6.45
C ILE A 169 -9.13 -13.78 5.36
N GLY A 170 -10.15 -14.63 5.40
CA GLY A 170 -10.38 -15.67 4.40
C GLY A 170 -11.10 -15.17 3.14
N ASP A 171 -11.11 -15.99 2.10
CA ASP A 171 -11.81 -15.68 0.84
C ASP A 171 -13.32 -15.47 1.01
N ASN A 172 -13.86 -14.68 0.09
CA ASN A 172 -15.27 -14.39 -0.11
C ASN A 172 -15.91 -13.66 1.08
N LEU A 173 -17.20 -13.35 0.94
CA LEU A 173 -17.94 -12.66 1.99
C LEU A 173 -18.06 -13.50 3.26
N ASP A 174 -18.03 -14.82 3.16
CA ASP A 174 -18.01 -15.73 4.31
C ASP A 174 -16.71 -15.57 5.14
N GLY A 175 -15.56 -15.51 4.48
CA GLY A 175 -14.26 -15.31 5.14
C GLY A 175 -14.16 -13.94 5.80
N LEU A 176 -14.64 -12.89 5.12
CA LEU A 176 -14.75 -11.55 5.69
C LEU A 176 -15.69 -11.51 6.91
N GLY A 177 -16.89 -12.10 6.79
CA GLY A 177 -17.87 -12.16 7.87
C GLY A 177 -17.35 -12.93 9.09
N ALA A 178 -16.64 -14.05 8.87
CA ALA A 178 -16.02 -14.82 9.93
C ALA A 178 -14.94 -14.02 10.68
N ALA A 179 -14.08 -13.30 9.95
CA ALA A 179 -13.05 -12.45 10.56
C ALA A 179 -13.66 -11.32 11.39
N LEU A 180 -14.63 -10.59 10.83
CA LEU A 180 -15.33 -9.51 11.53
C LEU A 180 -16.08 -10.00 12.77
N GLY A 181 -16.74 -11.16 12.67
CA GLY A 181 -17.41 -11.80 13.81
C GLY A 181 -16.43 -12.15 14.94
N ALA A 182 -15.28 -12.75 14.59
CA ALA A 182 -14.25 -13.12 15.56
C ALA A 182 -13.63 -11.89 16.26
N LEU A 183 -13.43 -10.78 15.54
CA LEU A 183 -12.98 -9.52 16.13
C LEU A 183 -14.04 -8.94 17.08
N ALA A 184 -15.32 -8.95 16.68
CA ALA A 184 -16.42 -8.45 17.49
C ALA A 184 -16.58 -9.23 18.81
N GLU A 185 -16.43 -10.57 18.78
CA GLU A 185 -16.44 -11.41 19.99
C GLU A 185 -15.31 -11.05 20.97
N GLN A 186 -14.17 -10.58 20.46
CA GLN A 186 -13.03 -10.12 21.25
C GLN A 186 -13.15 -8.65 21.68
N GLY A 187 -14.24 -7.96 21.30
CA GLY A 187 -14.40 -6.53 21.54
C GLY A 187 -13.43 -5.66 20.74
N VAL A 188 -12.84 -6.21 19.67
CA VAL A 188 -11.94 -5.50 18.76
C VAL A 188 -12.77 -4.91 17.63
N SER A 189 -12.55 -3.64 17.33
CA SER A 189 -13.21 -2.94 16.23
C SER A 189 -12.16 -2.44 15.24
N MET A 190 -12.52 -2.43 13.96
CA MET A 190 -11.75 -1.74 12.92
C MET A 190 -12.49 -0.45 12.61
N VAL A 191 -11.87 0.68 12.88
CA VAL A 191 -12.44 2.01 12.67
C VAL A 191 -11.60 2.74 11.65
N TYR A 192 -12.25 3.26 10.61
CA TYR A 192 -11.64 4.11 9.60
C TYR A 192 -12.09 5.55 9.85
N ASP A 193 -11.15 6.49 9.91
CA ASP A 193 -11.42 7.90 10.22
C ASP A 193 -11.30 8.77 8.95
N THR A 194 -10.14 8.75 8.30
CA THR A 194 -9.82 9.64 7.16
C THR A 194 -9.17 8.87 6.02
N VAL A 195 -9.67 9.05 4.80
CA VAL A 195 -8.96 8.62 3.59
C VAL A 195 -8.02 9.75 3.16
N HIS A 196 -6.71 9.51 3.26
CA HIS A 196 -5.67 10.49 2.97
C HIS A 196 -5.26 10.50 1.50
N LYS A 197 -5.21 9.32 0.85
CA LYS A 197 -4.79 9.18 -0.55
C LYS A 197 -5.53 8.06 -1.25
N VAL A 198 -5.66 8.22 -2.57
CA VAL A 198 -6.17 7.20 -3.49
C VAL A 198 -5.27 7.22 -4.73
N VAL A 199 -4.71 6.08 -5.10
CA VAL A 199 -3.93 5.89 -6.34
C VAL A 199 -4.65 4.83 -7.16
N ALA A 200 -5.19 5.22 -8.31
CA ALA A 200 -5.93 4.30 -9.19
C ALA A 200 -5.31 4.24 -10.59
N GLU A 201 -5.20 3.03 -11.12
CA GLU A 201 -4.88 2.80 -12.53
C GLU A 201 -5.60 1.55 -13.00
N GLY A 202 -6.50 1.71 -13.98
CA GLY A 202 -7.26 0.62 -14.54
C GLY A 202 -8.12 -0.10 -13.52
N ASP A 203 -7.90 -1.40 -13.37
CA ASP A 203 -8.60 -2.27 -12.43
C ASP A 203 -8.06 -2.23 -11.00
N PHE A 204 -6.95 -1.53 -10.74
CA PHE A 204 -6.36 -1.44 -9.40
C PHE A 204 -6.61 -0.08 -8.74
N VAL A 205 -6.98 -0.12 -7.46
CA VAL A 205 -7.15 1.09 -6.63
C VAL A 205 -6.54 0.85 -5.25
N LEU A 206 -5.50 1.62 -4.92
CA LEU A 206 -4.92 1.68 -3.59
C LEU A 206 -5.55 2.85 -2.82
N THR A 207 -6.02 2.58 -1.61
CA THR A 207 -6.46 3.60 -0.65
C THR A 207 -5.54 3.64 0.55
N VAL A 208 -5.23 4.85 1.03
CA VAL A 208 -4.46 5.08 2.25
C VAL A 208 -5.35 5.78 3.25
N SER A 209 -5.68 5.09 4.32
CA SER A 209 -6.58 5.58 5.36
C SER A 209 -5.91 5.60 6.72
N GLU A 210 -6.37 6.50 7.58
CA GLU A 210 -6.06 6.53 9.01
C GLU A 210 -7.25 6.01 9.79
N GLY A 211 -6.96 5.32 10.89
CA GLY A 211 -7.99 4.93 11.85
C GLY A 211 -7.42 4.18 13.04
N ARG A 212 -8.17 3.18 13.52
CA ARG A 212 -7.80 2.38 14.69
C ARG A 212 -8.14 0.90 14.50
N PHE A 213 -7.23 0.04 14.88
CA PHE A 213 -7.47 -1.38 15.10
C PHE A 213 -7.56 -1.67 16.60
N GLY A 214 -8.78 -1.84 17.10
CA GLY A 214 -9.08 -1.83 18.53
C GLY A 214 -8.74 -0.48 19.15
N VAL A 215 -7.74 -0.45 20.03
CA VAL A 215 -7.25 0.79 20.65
C VAL A 215 -5.96 1.33 20.00
N THR A 216 -5.44 0.64 19.00
CA THR A 216 -4.17 0.96 18.36
C THR A 216 -4.44 1.90 17.18
N PRO A 217 -3.83 3.10 17.13
CA PRO A 217 -3.81 3.92 15.92
C PRO A 217 -3.16 3.16 14.76
N THR A 218 -3.82 3.09 13.61
CA THR A 218 -3.43 2.21 12.50
C THR A 218 -3.58 2.95 11.19
N ALA A 219 -2.59 2.81 10.31
CA ALA A 219 -2.73 3.17 8.92
C ALA A 219 -3.22 1.95 8.15
N PHE A 220 -4.13 2.16 7.20
CA PHE A 220 -4.69 1.12 6.36
C PHE A 220 -4.30 1.42 4.91
N TYR A 221 -3.43 0.61 4.35
CA TYR A 221 -3.08 0.65 2.93
C TYR A 221 -3.76 -0.54 2.26
N ASP A 222 -4.90 -0.29 1.64
CA ASP A 222 -5.75 -1.32 1.05
C ASP A 222 -5.71 -1.19 -0.47
N LEU A 223 -5.16 -2.20 -1.15
CA LEU A 223 -5.17 -2.33 -2.61
C LEU A 223 -6.33 -3.25 -3.00
N PHE A 224 -7.18 -2.77 -3.88
CA PHE A 224 -8.30 -3.52 -4.43
C PHE A 224 -8.13 -3.74 -5.92
N ARG A 225 -8.59 -4.89 -6.41
CA ARG A 225 -8.82 -5.12 -7.84
C ARG A 225 -10.30 -5.19 -8.15
N VAL A 226 -10.70 -4.55 -9.25
CA VAL A 226 -12.07 -4.50 -9.74
C VAL A 226 -12.21 -5.38 -11.00
N GLU A 227 -13.34 -6.05 -11.13
CA GLU A 227 -13.67 -6.84 -12.30
C GLU A 227 -15.19 -6.78 -12.51
N ASN A 228 -15.63 -6.42 -13.72
CA ASN A 228 -17.05 -6.28 -14.06
C ASN A 228 -17.84 -5.38 -13.08
N GLY A 229 -17.23 -4.26 -12.65
CA GLY A 229 -17.85 -3.30 -11.74
C GLY A 229 -18.01 -3.79 -10.30
N LYS A 230 -17.24 -4.81 -9.89
CA LYS A 230 -17.21 -5.33 -8.52
C LYS A 230 -15.78 -5.51 -8.02
N ILE A 231 -15.58 -5.27 -6.73
CA ILE A 231 -14.31 -5.58 -6.06
C ILE A 231 -14.19 -7.11 -5.93
N VAL A 232 -13.09 -7.67 -6.42
CA VAL A 232 -12.89 -9.13 -6.53
C VAL A 232 -11.60 -9.64 -5.89
N GLU A 233 -10.71 -8.75 -5.47
CA GLU A 233 -9.41 -9.11 -4.89
C GLU A 233 -8.92 -7.98 -3.98
N HIS A 234 -8.23 -8.34 -2.89
CA HIS A 234 -7.79 -7.38 -1.88
C HIS A 234 -6.45 -7.78 -1.26
N TRP A 235 -5.55 -6.81 -1.16
CA TRP A 235 -4.28 -6.86 -0.42
C TRP A 235 -4.23 -5.71 0.56
N ASP A 236 -3.64 -5.91 1.74
CA ASP A 236 -3.45 -4.83 2.69
C ASP A 236 -2.12 -4.87 3.42
N ILE A 237 -1.75 -3.70 3.95
CA ILE A 237 -0.71 -3.53 4.94
C ILE A 237 -1.23 -2.55 5.99
N THR A 238 -1.24 -2.98 7.25
CA THR A 238 -1.90 -2.26 8.34
C THR A 238 -0.95 -1.97 9.51
N PRO A 239 0.09 -1.13 9.32
CA PRO A 239 1.04 -0.85 10.39
C PRO A 239 0.40 0.03 11.48
N GLU A 240 0.89 -0.15 12.71
CA GLU A 240 0.63 0.79 13.79
C GLU A 240 1.24 2.16 13.48
N ILE A 241 0.48 3.23 13.71
CA ILE A 241 0.98 4.60 13.63
C ILE A 241 1.74 4.93 14.91
N LYS A 242 3.06 4.92 14.82
CA LYS A 242 3.96 5.28 15.94
C LYS A 242 4.26 6.78 15.92
N GLY A 243 4.37 7.38 17.10
CA GLY A 243 4.70 8.81 17.24
C GLY A 243 6.18 9.13 17.03
N ASP A 244 7.07 8.16 17.21
CA ASP A 244 8.51 8.34 17.06
C ASP A 244 8.94 8.02 15.62
N LEU A 245 8.94 9.03 14.76
CA LEU A 245 9.41 8.94 13.38
C LEU A 245 10.80 9.60 13.25
N PRO A 246 11.64 9.18 12.27
CA PRO A 246 12.94 9.80 11.99
C PRO A 246 12.82 11.22 11.38
N HIS A 247 11.62 11.78 11.31
CA HIS A 247 11.27 13.09 10.75
C HIS A 247 9.97 13.64 11.38
N SER A 248 9.63 14.90 11.08
CA SER A 248 8.43 15.56 11.62
C SER A 248 7.21 15.56 10.69
N ASN A 249 7.29 14.93 9.52
CA ASN A 249 6.28 15.03 8.46
C ASN A 249 4.99 14.22 8.72
N GLY A 250 4.97 13.36 9.75
CA GLY A 250 3.87 12.41 9.96
C GLY A 250 3.90 11.25 8.96
N LEU A 251 2.90 10.36 9.04
CA LEU A 251 2.80 9.17 8.17
C LEU A 251 1.96 9.41 6.90
N PHE A 252 1.22 10.53 6.82
CA PHE A 252 0.27 10.83 5.75
C PHE A 252 0.60 12.16 5.07
#